data_AF-A0A6I6IWG1-F1
#
_entry.id   AF-A0A6I6IWG1-F1
#
_cell.length_a   1.000
_cell.length_b   1.000
_cell.length_c   1.000
_cell.angle_alpha   90.00
_cell.angle_beta   90.00
_cell.angle_gamma   90.00
#
_symmetry.space_group_name_H-M   'P 1'
#
loop_
_entity.id
_entity.type
_entity.pdbx_description
1 polymer ?
#
loop_
_entity_poly.entity_id
_entity_poly.type
_entity_poly.pdbx_seq_one_letter_code
_entity_poly.pdbx_strand_id
1 'polypeptide(L)'
;MAIGSPSFAQSQSAPMPANARPKSYGEGWECDRGYRRDGDACLAIIVPENAYATNRTYGKGWECLHGFQEVDDAACFEVVVPEGGYLDPSGQRWSCLRGYMKVDDICIEVVVPDNAYLSADSYGAAWLCNRGYQIEGDTCVAIAVPENAFLNGSGYGQPWTCERGYFERDDTCEAVVVPENAYFDDASYGPGWKCNRGFAESDGGCTEIDLPENAHLNRSGNGWECHRNFQRSRGRCVLND
;
A
#
# COMPACT_ATOMS: atom_id res chain seq x y z
N MET A 1 12.82 14.59 78.55
CA MET A 1 12.63 13.21 78.04
C MET A 1 11.26 13.15 77.41
N ALA A 2 11.18 13.03 76.08
CA ALA A 2 9.93 12.89 75.34
C ALA A 2 9.89 11.48 74.76
N ILE A 3 8.86 10.71 75.10
CA ILE A 3 8.64 9.35 74.60
C ILE A 3 7.59 9.48 73.49
N GLY A 4 8.03 9.49 72.24
CA GLY A 4 7.15 9.38 71.07
C GLY A 4 6.78 7.92 70.85
N SER A 5 5.48 7.61 70.92
CA SER A 5 4.95 6.28 70.69
C SER A 5 4.95 5.94 69.18
N PRO A 6 5.23 4.70 68.78
CA PRO A 6 5.15 4.29 67.39
C PRO A 6 3.68 4.27 66.92
N SER A 7 3.43 4.90 65.77
CA SER A 7 2.16 4.80 65.06
C SER A 7 2.09 3.45 64.34
N PHE A 8 1.22 2.56 64.78
CA PHE A 8 0.88 1.34 64.05
C PHE A 8 -0.11 1.73 62.96
N ALA A 9 0.32 1.69 61.70
CA ALA A 9 -0.59 1.69 60.55
C ALA A 9 -1.34 0.34 60.57
N GLN A 10 -2.54 0.33 61.15
CA GLN A 10 -3.43 -0.82 61.08
C GLN A 10 -3.96 -0.87 59.65
N SER A 11 -3.35 -1.68 58.79
CA SER A 11 -3.98 -2.12 57.54
C SER A 11 -5.21 -2.94 57.95
N GLN A 12 -6.37 -2.27 58.03
CA GLN A 12 -7.65 -2.97 58.07
C GLN A 12 -7.80 -3.61 56.70
N SER A 13 -7.34 -4.86 56.58
CA SER A 13 -7.76 -5.73 55.49
C SER A 13 -9.28 -5.80 55.57
N ALA A 14 -9.96 -5.12 54.65
CA ALA A 14 -11.41 -5.20 54.54
C ALA A 14 -11.79 -6.69 54.53
N PRO A 15 -12.78 -7.12 55.32
CA PRO A 15 -13.17 -8.52 55.35
C PRO A 15 -13.50 -8.98 53.92
N MET A 16 -12.91 -10.11 53.52
CA MET A 16 -13.09 -10.66 52.18
C MET A 16 -14.60 -10.81 51.90
N PRO A 17 -15.14 -10.22 50.83
CA PRO A 17 -16.56 -10.30 50.56
C PRO A 17 -16.97 -11.73 50.17
N ALA A 18 -18.27 -12.02 50.24
CA ALA A 18 -18.80 -13.29 49.76
C ALA A 18 -18.50 -13.48 48.26
N ASN A 19 -18.27 -14.73 47.85
CA ASN A 19 -17.92 -15.11 46.47
C ASN A 19 -16.61 -14.48 45.97
N ALA A 20 -15.63 -14.36 46.87
CA ALA A 20 -14.28 -13.90 46.57
C ALA A 20 -13.25 -14.83 47.19
N ARG A 21 -12.06 -14.85 46.57
CA ARG A 21 -10.90 -15.63 46.99
C ARG A 21 -9.64 -14.75 47.00
N PRO A 22 -8.61 -15.10 47.79
CA PRO A 22 -7.36 -14.33 47.80
C PRO A 22 -6.69 -14.40 46.43
N LYS A 23 -6.07 -13.29 46.01
CA LYS A 23 -5.28 -13.27 44.77
C LYS A 23 -4.08 -14.22 44.88
N SER A 24 -3.72 -14.83 43.76
CA SER A 24 -2.53 -15.69 43.67
C SER A 24 -1.21 -14.90 43.77
N TYR A 25 -1.24 -13.60 43.51
CA TYR A 25 -0.11 -12.68 43.66
C TYR A 25 -0.58 -11.29 44.07
N GLY A 26 0.21 -10.63 44.93
CA GLY A 26 -0.09 -9.32 45.50
C GLY A 26 -1.09 -9.36 46.67
N GLU A 27 -1.36 -8.21 47.27
CA GLU A 27 -2.39 -8.08 48.31
C GLU A 27 -3.79 -7.90 47.71
N GLY A 28 -4.80 -8.41 48.41
CA GLY A 28 -6.22 -8.28 48.07
C GLY A 28 -6.89 -9.57 47.60
N TRP A 29 -8.11 -9.42 47.08
CA TRP A 29 -8.98 -10.52 46.65
C TRP A 29 -9.42 -10.37 45.18
N GLU A 30 -9.85 -11.47 44.59
CA GLU A 30 -10.54 -11.52 43.29
C GLU A 30 -11.85 -12.27 43.45
N CYS A 31 -12.85 -11.94 42.63
CA CYS A 31 -14.13 -12.64 42.65
C CYS A 31 -13.97 -14.09 42.20
N ASP A 32 -14.82 -14.96 42.74
CA ASP A 32 -14.96 -16.34 42.27
C ASP A 32 -15.50 -16.38 40.84
N ARG A 33 -15.29 -17.50 40.15
CA ARG A 33 -15.81 -17.70 38.80
C ARG A 33 -17.34 -17.60 38.81
N GLY A 34 -17.89 -16.85 37.85
CA GLY A 34 -19.32 -16.53 37.82
C GLY A 34 -19.71 -15.26 38.59
N TYR A 35 -18.73 -14.59 39.21
CA TYR A 35 -18.92 -13.31 39.89
C TYR A 35 -17.97 -12.24 39.34
N ARG A 36 -18.43 -10.99 39.33
CA ARG A 36 -17.64 -9.82 38.92
C ARG A 36 -17.55 -8.82 40.06
N ARG A 37 -16.46 -8.06 40.07
CA ARG A 37 -16.25 -7.02 41.09
C ARG A 37 -17.16 -5.82 40.82
N ASP A 38 -17.89 -5.41 41.85
CA ASP A 38 -18.67 -4.18 41.89
C ASP A 38 -18.39 -3.48 43.23
N GLY A 39 -17.55 -2.42 43.19
CA GLY A 39 -17.01 -1.81 44.39
C GLY A 39 -16.26 -2.81 45.28
N ASP A 40 -16.76 -2.99 46.50
CA ASP A 40 -16.22 -3.90 47.53
C ASP A 40 -17.00 -5.23 47.62
N ALA A 41 -17.81 -5.56 46.61
CA ALA A 41 -18.57 -6.79 46.53
C ALA A 41 -18.28 -7.59 45.26
N CYS A 42 -18.60 -8.88 45.31
CA CYS A 42 -18.65 -9.75 44.15
C CYS A 42 -20.11 -10.08 43.82
N LEU A 43 -20.61 -9.49 42.74
CA LEU A 43 -21.97 -9.71 42.25
C LEU A 43 -21.98 -10.83 41.22
N ALA A 44 -23.04 -11.64 41.24
CA ALA A 44 -23.22 -12.70 40.26
C ALA A 44 -23.29 -12.11 38.84
N ILE A 45 -22.61 -12.75 37.90
CA ILE A 45 -22.71 -12.42 36.47
C ILE A 45 -24.06 -12.93 35.98
N ILE A 46 -24.95 -12.00 35.63
CA ILE A 46 -26.22 -12.32 34.98
C ILE A 46 -25.93 -12.39 33.48
N VAL A 47 -26.04 -13.59 32.91
CA VAL A 47 -25.88 -13.82 31.47
C VAL A 47 -27.25 -13.57 30.81
N PRO A 48 -27.39 -12.56 29.93
CA PRO A 48 -28.64 -12.31 29.24
C PRO A 48 -28.96 -13.40 28.21
N GLU A 49 -30.17 -13.37 27.66
CA GLU A 49 -30.54 -14.24 26.53
C GLU A 49 -29.58 -14.02 25.36
N ASN A 50 -29.26 -15.10 24.63
CA ASN A 50 -28.30 -15.10 23.51
C ASN A 50 -26.86 -14.68 23.87
N ALA A 51 -26.45 -14.89 25.13
CA ALA A 51 -25.08 -14.70 25.59
C ALA A 51 -24.50 -15.95 26.27
N TYR A 52 -23.19 -15.98 26.44
CA TYR A 52 -22.48 -17.01 27.18
C TYR A 52 -21.51 -16.40 28.21
N ALA A 53 -21.29 -17.11 29.32
CA ALA A 53 -20.33 -16.66 30.33
C ALA A 53 -18.89 -16.83 29.83
N THR A 54 -18.07 -15.78 29.98
CA THR A 54 -16.65 -15.82 29.58
C THR A 54 -15.73 -16.34 30.69
N ASN A 55 -16.27 -16.58 31.89
CA ASN A 55 -15.52 -16.90 33.11
C ASN A 55 -14.46 -15.85 33.48
N ARG A 56 -14.54 -14.64 32.92
CA ARG A 56 -13.72 -13.49 33.32
C ARG A 56 -14.34 -12.83 34.54
N THR A 57 -13.51 -12.53 35.52
CA THR A 57 -13.90 -11.85 36.78
C THR A 57 -13.83 -10.32 36.66
N TYR A 58 -13.41 -9.82 35.49
CA TYR A 58 -13.37 -8.42 35.09
C TYR A 58 -14.28 -8.18 33.87
N GLY A 59 -14.69 -6.92 33.68
CA GLY A 59 -15.64 -6.55 32.63
C GLY A 59 -17.05 -7.08 32.92
N LYS A 60 -17.80 -7.40 31.86
CA LYS A 60 -19.19 -7.87 31.97
C LYS A 60 -19.31 -9.33 32.39
N GLY A 61 -18.28 -10.13 32.12
CA GLY A 61 -18.26 -11.55 32.45
C GLY A 61 -19.08 -12.44 31.50
N TRP A 62 -19.67 -11.85 30.46
CA TRP A 62 -20.38 -12.53 29.38
C TRP A 62 -20.05 -11.87 28.03
N GLU A 63 -20.28 -12.61 26.95
CA GLU A 63 -20.20 -12.16 25.56
C GLU A 63 -21.41 -12.70 24.79
N CYS A 64 -21.86 -11.99 23.77
CA CYS A 64 -22.96 -12.44 22.92
C CYS A 64 -22.58 -13.70 22.14
N LEU A 65 -23.56 -14.57 21.89
CA LEU A 65 -23.41 -15.68 20.96
C LEU A 65 -23.15 -15.14 19.54
N HIS A 66 -22.51 -15.96 18.71
CA HIS A 66 -22.28 -15.61 17.31
C HIS A 66 -23.62 -15.38 16.59
N GLY A 67 -23.77 -14.25 15.90
CA GLY A 67 -25.03 -13.80 15.31
C GLY A 67 -25.80 -12.81 16.17
N PHE A 68 -25.27 -12.43 17.34
CA PHE A 68 -25.88 -11.46 18.22
C PHE A 68 -24.92 -10.33 18.54
N GLN A 69 -25.43 -9.11 18.46
CA GLN A 69 -24.72 -7.90 18.81
C GLN A 69 -25.20 -7.38 20.17
N GLU A 70 -24.25 -6.87 20.93
CA GLU A 70 -24.51 -6.25 22.22
C GLU A 70 -25.24 -4.90 22.07
N VAL A 71 -26.26 -4.68 22.90
CA VAL A 71 -27.02 -3.42 23.00
C VAL A 71 -27.16 -3.03 24.47
N ASP A 72 -26.95 -1.74 24.75
CA ASP A 72 -27.10 -1.10 26.07
C ASP A 72 -26.35 -1.79 27.23
N ASP A 73 -25.20 -2.42 26.95
CA ASP A 73 -24.39 -3.17 27.91
C ASP A 73 -25.14 -4.27 28.70
N ALA A 74 -26.32 -4.69 28.24
CA ALA A 74 -27.25 -5.51 29.02
C ALA A 74 -27.94 -6.63 28.22
N ALA A 75 -27.97 -6.55 26.89
CA ALA A 75 -28.68 -7.50 26.05
C ALA A 75 -27.91 -7.84 24.78
N CYS A 76 -28.24 -9.00 24.20
CA CYS A 76 -27.72 -9.47 22.92
C CYS A 76 -28.89 -9.61 21.95
N PHE A 77 -28.92 -8.75 20.93
CA PHE A 77 -29.94 -8.78 19.87
C PHE A 77 -29.38 -9.42 18.61
N GLU A 78 -30.24 -10.12 17.87
CA GLU A 78 -29.86 -10.77 16.62
C GLU A 78 -29.37 -9.75 15.60
N VAL A 79 -28.25 -10.07 14.95
CA VAL A 79 -27.73 -9.28 13.84
C VAL A 79 -28.55 -9.61 12.60
N VAL A 80 -29.39 -8.67 12.18
CA VAL A 80 -30.15 -8.79 10.93
C VAL A 80 -29.20 -8.59 9.75
N VAL A 81 -28.99 -9.66 8.97
CA VAL A 81 -28.16 -9.62 7.77
C VAL A 81 -29.05 -9.37 6.54
N PRO A 82 -28.82 -8.29 5.76
CA PRO A 82 -29.61 -8.02 4.56
C PRO A 82 -29.32 -9.03 3.44
N GLU A 83 -30.18 -9.07 2.42
CA GLU A 83 -29.90 -9.80 1.18
C GLU A 83 -28.58 -9.31 0.56
N GLY A 84 -27.76 -10.24 0.05
CA GLY A 84 -26.42 -9.92 -0.43
C GLY A 84 -25.37 -9.71 0.68
N GLY A 85 -25.75 -9.86 1.95
CA GLY A 85 -24.87 -9.77 3.11
C GLY A 85 -24.46 -11.13 3.68
N TYR A 86 -23.42 -11.12 4.52
CA TYR A 86 -23.04 -12.23 5.37
C TYR A 86 -22.57 -11.72 6.73
N LEU A 87 -22.73 -12.55 7.76
CA LEU A 87 -22.24 -12.25 9.10
C LEU A 87 -20.71 -12.36 9.14
N ASP A 88 -20.04 -11.35 9.69
CA ASP A 88 -18.58 -11.32 9.76
C ASP A 88 -18.05 -12.37 10.76
N PRO A 89 -16.73 -12.67 10.79
CA PRO A 89 -16.18 -13.68 11.68
C PRO A 89 -16.37 -13.39 13.18
N SER A 90 -16.63 -12.13 13.56
CA SER A 90 -16.93 -11.79 14.96
C SER A 90 -18.33 -12.21 15.36
N GLY A 91 -19.24 -12.36 14.39
CA GLY A 91 -20.64 -12.66 14.63
C GLY A 91 -21.45 -11.47 15.13
N GLN A 92 -20.83 -10.30 15.30
CA GLN A 92 -21.47 -9.10 15.87
C GLN A 92 -21.77 -8.03 14.83
N ARG A 93 -21.30 -8.21 13.58
CA ARG A 93 -21.56 -7.31 12.45
C ARG A 93 -21.71 -8.12 11.18
N TRP A 94 -22.15 -7.47 10.12
CA TRP A 94 -22.24 -8.06 8.79
C TRP A 94 -21.41 -7.27 7.77
N SER A 95 -21.09 -7.94 6.66
CA SER A 95 -20.42 -7.36 5.49
C SER A 95 -21.13 -7.82 4.23
N CYS A 96 -21.00 -7.05 3.15
CA CYS A 96 -21.56 -7.46 1.87
C CYS A 96 -20.75 -8.59 1.24
N LEU A 97 -21.44 -9.53 0.60
CA LEU A 97 -20.82 -10.57 -0.22
C LEU A 97 -19.99 -9.93 -1.34
N ARG A 98 -19.02 -10.68 -1.86
CA ARG A 98 -18.27 -10.26 -3.04
C ARG A 98 -19.24 -9.97 -4.19
N GLY A 99 -19.08 -8.81 -4.83
CA GLY A 99 -20.01 -8.35 -5.87
C GLY A 99 -21.17 -7.53 -5.36
N TYR A 100 -21.20 -7.21 -4.06
CA TYR A 100 -22.16 -6.31 -3.46
C TYR A 100 -21.44 -5.15 -2.77
N MET A 101 -22.05 -3.97 -2.82
CA MET A 101 -21.57 -2.78 -2.13
C MET A 101 -22.54 -2.38 -1.02
N LYS A 102 -21.99 -1.95 0.12
CA LYS A 102 -22.78 -1.46 1.25
C LYS A 102 -23.28 -0.06 0.94
N VAL A 103 -24.60 0.10 0.95
CA VAL A 103 -25.27 1.41 0.88
C VAL A 103 -26.22 1.45 2.07
N ASP A 104 -25.94 2.33 3.03
CA ASP A 104 -26.61 2.36 4.34
C ASP A 104 -26.60 0.97 5.01
N ASP A 105 -27.78 0.44 5.32
CA ASP A 105 -27.96 -0.86 5.98
C ASP A 105 -28.33 -2.00 5.01
N ILE A 106 -28.08 -1.83 3.71
CA ILE A 106 -28.32 -2.86 2.69
C ILE A 106 -27.06 -3.13 1.86
N CYS A 107 -27.08 -4.29 1.20
CA CYS A 107 -26.11 -4.65 0.18
C CYS A 107 -26.78 -4.56 -1.19
N ILE A 108 -26.21 -3.76 -2.09
CA ILE A 108 -26.67 -3.62 -3.46
C ILE A 108 -25.69 -4.34 -4.37
N GLU A 109 -26.21 -5.15 -5.30
CA GLU A 109 -25.39 -5.85 -6.29
C GLU A 109 -24.66 -4.84 -7.19
N VAL A 110 -23.36 -5.06 -7.36
CA VAL A 110 -22.51 -4.25 -8.21
C VAL A 110 -22.71 -4.69 -9.65
N VAL A 111 -23.21 -3.78 -10.48
CA VAL A 111 -23.26 -3.98 -11.93
C VAL A 111 -21.85 -3.79 -12.48
N VAL A 112 -21.27 -4.87 -13.01
CA VAL A 112 -19.96 -4.85 -13.66
C VAL A 112 -20.17 -4.63 -15.16
N PRO A 113 -19.68 -3.52 -15.74
CA PRO A 113 -19.85 -3.27 -17.16
C PRO A 113 -18.98 -4.22 -18.01
N ASP A 114 -19.23 -4.23 -19.32
CA ASP A 114 -18.39 -4.96 -20.27
C ASP A 114 -16.92 -4.54 -20.14
N ASN A 115 -16.02 -5.52 -20.30
CA ASN A 115 -14.57 -5.34 -20.15
C ASN A 115 -14.12 -4.88 -18.75
N ALA A 116 -14.91 -5.15 -17.71
CA ALA A 116 -14.52 -4.92 -16.32
C ALA A 116 -14.55 -6.21 -15.50
N TYR A 117 -13.98 -6.14 -14.28
CA TYR A 117 -14.04 -7.18 -13.28
C TYR A 117 -14.20 -6.57 -11.88
N LEU A 118 -14.78 -7.35 -10.95
CA LEU A 118 -14.93 -6.91 -9.56
C LEU A 118 -13.57 -6.65 -8.91
N SER A 119 -13.45 -5.48 -8.29
CA SER A 119 -12.26 -5.12 -7.53
C SER A 119 -12.04 -6.08 -6.37
N ALA A 120 -10.78 -6.35 -6.05
CA ALA A 120 -10.41 -7.10 -4.85
C ALA A 120 -10.34 -6.21 -3.61
N ASP A 121 -10.29 -4.88 -3.79
CA ASP A 121 -10.13 -3.92 -2.71
C ASP A 121 -11.48 -3.57 -2.09
N SER A 122 -11.56 -3.75 -0.76
CA SER A 122 -12.77 -3.43 0.02
C SER A 122 -13.00 -1.94 0.25
N TYR A 123 -12.02 -1.09 -0.10
CA TYR A 123 -12.02 0.36 0.19
C TYR A 123 -11.84 1.22 -1.07
N GLY A 124 -12.05 0.66 -2.27
CA GLY A 124 -11.85 1.35 -3.55
C GLY A 124 -13.08 1.30 -4.45
N ALA A 125 -12.85 1.51 -5.75
CA ALA A 125 -13.88 1.30 -6.77
C ALA A 125 -14.40 -0.15 -6.70
N ALA A 126 -15.70 -0.34 -6.92
CA ALA A 126 -16.33 -1.67 -6.85
C ALA A 126 -15.87 -2.61 -7.98
N TRP A 127 -15.42 -2.05 -9.10
CA TRP A 127 -14.90 -2.76 -10.26
C TRP A 127 -13.73 -2.00 -10.87
N LEU A 128 -12.94 -2.70 -11.67
CA LEU A 128 -11.79 -2.19 -12.42
C LEU A 128 -11.88 -2.68 -13.87
N CYS A 129 -11.28 -1.94 -14.80
CA CYS A 129 -11.23 -2.36 -16.20
C CYS A 129 -10.22 -3.49 -16.42
N ASN A 130 -10.56 -4.41 -17.33
CA ASN A 130 -9.64 -5.41 -17.85
C ASN A 130 -8.43 -4.73 -18.49
N ARG A 131 -7.29 -5.44 -18.52
CA ARG A 131 -6.08 -4.95 -19.21
C ARG A 131 -6.40 -4.56 -20.65
N GLY A 132 -5.98 -3.36 -21.05
CA GLY A 132 -6.25 -2.79 -22.37
C GLY A 132 -7.53 -1.95 -22.43
N TYR A 133 -8.21 -1.76 -21.30
CA TYR A 133 -9.36 -0.89 -21.17
C TYR A 133 -9.13 0.14 -20.07
N GLN A 134 -9.73 1.32 -20.21
CA GLN A 134 -9.69 2.41 -19.24
C GLN A 134 -11.10 2.86 -18.87
N ILE A 135 -11.23 3.47 -17.68
CA ILE A 135 -12.50 3.96 -17.17
C ILE A 135 -12.91 5.20 -17.95
N GLU A 136 -14.10 5.18 -18.52
CA GLU A 136 -14.78 6.34 -19.08
C GLU A 136 -16.23 6.36 -18.58
N GLY A 137 -16.50 7.23 -17.59
CA GLY A 137 -17.76 7.24 -16.84
C GLY A 137 -17.99 5.91 -16.12
N ASP A 138 -19.13 5.28 -16.39
CA ASP A 138 -19.54 4.00 -15.80
C ASP A 138 -19.20 2.79 -16.71
N THR A 139 -18.26 2.96 -17.64
CA THR A 139 -17.89 1.91 -18.61
C THR A 139 -16.38 1.77 -18.76
N CYS A 140 -15.97 0.63 -19.33
CA CYS A 140 -14.59 0.39 -19.73
C CYS A 140 -14.47 0.47 -21.25
N VAL A 141 -13.71 1.45 -21.72
CA VAL A 141 -13.44 1.67 -23.15
C VAL A 141 -12.05 1.17 -23.52
N ALA A 142 -11.90 0.62 -24.71
CA ALA A 142 -10.63 0.11 -25.19
C ALA A 142 -9.62 1.26 -25.30
N ILE A 143 -8.41 1.01 -24.80
CA ILE A 143 -7.30 1.97 -24.89
C ILE A 143 -6.83 1.99 -26.33
N ALA A 144 -6.84 3.18 -26.95
CA ALA A 144 -6.23 3.39 -28.25
C ALA A 144 -4.71 3.29 -28.12
N VAL A 145 -4.14 2.23 -28.68
CA VAL A 145 -2.68 2.04 -28.76
C VAL A 145 -2.26 2.47 -30.16
N PRO A 146 -1.40 3.50 -30.31
CA PRO A 146 -0.96 3.94 -31.63
C PRO A 146 -0.06 2.90 -32.30
N GLU A 147 0.20 3.08 -33.60
CA GLU A 147 1.16 2.24 -34.32
C GLU A 147 2.56 2.36 -33.69
N ASN A 148 3.30 1.25 -33.66
CA ASN A 148 4.62 1.16 -33.01
C ASN A 148 4.57 1.42 -31.50
N ALA A 149 3.47 1.07 -30.84
CA ALA A 149 3.32 1.09 -29.40
C ALA A 149 2.73 -0.21 -28.86
N PHE A 150 2.95 -0.47 -27.58
CA PHE A 150 2.36 -1.60 -26.87
C PHE A 150 1.79 -1.16 -25.52
N LEU A 151 0.74 -1.85 -25.05
CA LEU A 151 0.20 -1.63 -23.70
C LEU A 151 1.28 -1.90 -22.65
N ASN A 152 1.56 -0.93 -21.80
CA ASN A 152 2.53 -1.08 -20.73
C ASN A 152 1.86 -1.64 -19.46
N GLY A 153 2.64 -1.82 -18.39
CA GLY A 153 2.16 -2.34 -17.11
C GLY A 153 1.80 -1.26 -16.10
N SER A 154 1.83 0.03 -16.49
CA SER A 154 1.64 1.12 -15.56
C SER A 154 0.18 1.24 -15.13
N GLY A 155 -0.06 1.33 -13.82
CA GLY A 155 -1.37 1.65 -13.27
C GLY A 155 -1.68 3.14 -13.23
N TYR A 156 -0.74 3.98 -13.69
CA TYR A 156 -0.83 5.44 -13.69
C TYR A 156 -0.11 6.03 -14.90
N GLY A 157 -0.54 7.22 -15.32
CA GLY A 157 0.03 7.89 -16.51
C GLY A 157 -0.41 7.23 -17.82
N GLN A 158 0.42 7.36 -18.86
CA GLN A 158 0.09 6.84 -20.18
C GLN A 158 0.09 5.29 -20.16
N PRO A 159 -0.96 4.65 -20.72
CA PRO A 159 -1.16 3.20 -20.61
C PRO A 159 -0.39 2.38 -21.64
N TRP A 160 0.34 3.03 -22.56
CA TRP A 160 1.15 2.40 -23.58
C TRP A 160 2.55 2.99 -23.60
N THR A 161 3.48 2.29 -24.23
CA THR A 161 4.85 2.71 -24.40
C THR A 161 5.25 2.43 -25.84
N CYS A 162 6.03 3.35 -26.44
CA CYS A 162 6.54 3.15 -27.78
C CYS A 162 7.46 1.92 -27.86
N GLU A 163 7.40 1.23 -28.99
CA GLU A 163 8.35 0.19 -29.33
C GLU A 163 9.77 0.75 -29.40
N ARG A 164 10.75 -0.13 -29.21
CA ARG A 164 12.17 0.25 -29.29
C ARG A 164 12.46 0.85 -30.68
N GLY A 165 13.03 2.05 -30.70
CA GLY A 165 13.29 2.77 -31.95
C GLY A 165 12.25 3.85 -32.25
N TYR A 166 11.25 4.03 -31.38
CA TYR A 166 10.22 5.05 -31.51
C TYR A 166 10.12 5.90 -30.24
N PHE A 167 9.79 7.17 -30.39
CA PHE A 167 9.55 8.10 -29.29
C PHE A 167 8.15 8.70 -29.33
N GLU A 168 7.62 8.96 -28.14
CA GLU A 168 6.31 9.59 -27.97
C GLU A 168 6.33 11.04 -28.46
N ARG A 169 5.43 11.37 -29.38
CA ARG A 169 5.11 12.74 -29.81
C ARG A 169 3.63 12.84 -30.12
N ASP A 170 2.95 13.81 -29.50
CA ASP A 170 1.53 14.11 -29.70
C ASP A 170 0.64 12.85 -29.69
N ASP A 171 0.77 12.02 -28.65
CA ASP A 171 0.04 10.74 -28.49
C ASP A 171 0.29 9.69 -29.60
N THR A 172 1.41 9.80 -30.31
CA THR A 172 1.87 8.82 -31.31
C THR A 172 3.31 8.40 -31.08
N CYS A 173 3.72 7.29 -31.70
CA CYS A 173 5.09 6.82 -31.65
C CYS A 173 5.79 7.08 -32.99
N GLU A 174 6.67 8.07 -33.00
CA GLU A 174 7.45 8.45 -34.17
C GLU A 174 8.81 7.76 -34.18
N ALA A 175 9.22 7.27 -35.35
CA ALA A 175 10.51 6.59 -35.50
C ALA A 175 11.68 7.54 -35.20
N VAL A 176 12.64 7.05 -34.42
CA VAL A 176 13.89 7.76 -34.17
C VAL A 176 14.73 7.73 -35.45
N VAL A 177 14.99 8.91 -36.00
CA VAL A 177 15.89 9.08 -37.15
C VAL A 177 17.32 8.98 -36.65
N VAL A 178 17.97 7.85 -36.93
CA VAL A 178 19.38 7.62 -36.62
C VAL A 178 20.22 8.15 -37.79
N PRO A 179 21.05 9.18 -37.60
CA PRO A 179 21.87 9.74 -38.67
C PRO A 179 23.01 8.79 -39.08
N GLU A 180 23.65 9.09 -40.21
CA GLU A 180 24.86 8.34 -40.62
C GLU A 180 25.93 8.41 -39.53
N ASN A 181 26.68 7.32 -39.36
CA ASN A 181 27.69 7.17 -38.31
C ASN A 181 27.14 7.24 -36.87
N ALA A 182 25.86 6.94 -36.66
CA ALA A 182 25.24 6.77 -35.35
C ALA A 182 24.59 5.38 -35.19
N TYR A 183 24.23 5.05 -33.95
CA TYR A 183 23.42 3.90 -33.59
C TYR A 183 22.31 4.32 -32.63
N PHE A 184 21.18 3.61 -32.64
CA PHE A 184 20.07 3.85 -31.73
C PHE A 184 20.49 3.64 -30.26
N ASP A 185 20.07 4.54 -29.40
CA ASP A 185 20.33 4.55 -27.96
C ASP A 185 18.99 4.65 -27.21
N ASP A 186 18.74 3.72 -26.29
CA ASP A 186 17.48 3.63 -25.54
C ASP A 186 17.47 4.47 -24.26
N ALA A 187 18.43 5.38 -24.11
CA ALA A 187 18.46 6.28 -22.97
C ALA A 187 17.18 7.12 -22.93
N SER A 188 16.61 7.27 -21.73
CA SER A 188 15.41 8.08 -21.48
C SER A 188 15.62 9.59 -21.65
N TYR A 189 16.84 10.00 -22.01
CA TYR A 189 17.25 11.38 -22.23
C TYR A 189 18.16 11.47 -23.46
N GLY A 190 18.12 12.60 -24.16
CA GLY A 190 18.90 12.84 -25.37
C GLY A 190 18.13 12.52 -26.65
N PRO A 191 18.83 12.46 -27.80
CA PRO A 191 18.19 12.42 -29.12
C PRO A 191 17.74 11.01 -29.57
N GLY A 192 17.94 9.97 -28.75
CA GLY A 192 17.61 8.57 -29.08
C GLY A 192 18.65 7.84 -29.92
N TRP A 193 19.81 8.44 -30.09
CA TRP A 193 20.94 7.84 -30.78
C TRP A 193 22.26 8.35 -30.19
N LYS A 194 23.33 7.62 -30.47
CA LYS A 194 24.71 7.99 -30.13
C LYS A 194 25.60 7.81 -31.33
N CYS A 195 26.62 8.66 -31.45
CA CYS A 195 27.61 8.52 -32.51
C CYS A 195 28.44 7.24 -32.33
N ASN A 196 28.77 6.61 -33.45
CA ASN A 196 29.77 5.55 -33.50
C ASN A 196 31.11 6.08 -33.00
N ARG A 197 31.94 5.19 -32.45
CA ARG A 197 33.29 5.55 -32.00
C ARG A 197 34.10 6.14 -33.17
N GLY A 198 34.72 7.29 -32.95
CA GLY A 198 35.41 8.07 -34.00
C GLY A 198 34.59 9.25 -34.52
N PHE A 199 33.33 9.39 -34.12
CA PHE A 199 32.44 10.48 -34.52
C PHE A 199 31.94 11.25 -33.29
N ALA A 200 31.76 12.56 -33.44
CA ALA A 200 31.22 13.46 -32.43
C ALA A 200 29.91 14.10 -32.91
N GLU A 201 29.01 14.39 -31.97
CA GLU A 201 27.73 15.04 -32.25
C GLU A 201 27.94 16.47 -32.77
N SER A 202 27.36 16.78 -33.94
CA SER A 202 27.36 18.13 -34.53
C SER A 202 26.13 18.30 -35.43
N ASP A 203 25.43 19.42 -35.32
CA ASP A 203 24.29 19.81 -36.18
C ASP A 203 23.19 18.73 -36.34
N GLY A 204 22.90 17.99 -35.26
CA GLY A 204 21.90 16.92 -35.28
C GLY A 204 22.37 15.63 -35.98
N GLY A 205 23.66 15.48 -36.23
CA GLY A 205 24.28 14.29 -36.80
C GLY A 205 25.62 13.95 -36.13
N CYS A 206 26.37 13.03 -36.76
CA CYS A 206 27.66 12.56 -36.29
C CYS A 206 28.75 12.88 -37.31
N THR A 207 29.67 13.77 -36.94
CA THR A 207 30.80 14.17 -37.79
C THR A 207 32.07 13.46 -37.32
N GLU A 208 32.91 13.04 -38.27
CA GLU A 208 34.18 12.38 -37.96
C GLU A 208 35.07 13.29 -37.11
N ILE A 209 35.71 12.71 -36.09
CA ILE A 209 36.62 13.43 -35.23
C ILE A 209 37.96 13.57 -35.96
N ASP A 210 38.32 14.80 -36.29
CA ASP A 210 39.68 15.13 -36.70
C ASP A 210 40.61 14.98 -35.48
N LEU A 211 41.41 13.93 -35.49
CA LEU A 211 42.28 13.56 -34.39
C LEU A 211 43.63 14.25 -34.56
N PRO A 212 43.97 15.26 -33.73
CA PRO A 212 45.23 15.96 -33.87
C PRO A 212 46.42 15.05 -33.52
N GLU A 213 47.60 15.42 -34.00
CA GLU A 213 48.82 14.70 -33.66
C GLU A 213 49.02 14.64 -32.14
N ASN A 214 49.48 13.50 -31.64
CA ASN A 214 49.64 13.20 -30.21
C ASN A 214 48.32 13.17 -29.40
N ALA A 215 47.20 12.84 -30.04
CA ALA A 215 45.92 12.57 -29.39
C ALA A 215 45.39 11.16 -29.69
N HIS A 216 44.49 10.69 -28.82
CA HIS A 216 43.77 9.44 -28.97
C HIS A 216 42.30 9.65 -28.61
N LEU A 217 41.41 8.81 -29.17
CA LEU A 217 40.01 8.82 -28.78
C LEU A 217 39.87 8.46 -27.29
N ASN A 218 39.04 9.22 -26.58
CA ASN A 218 38.78 9.00 -25.17
C ASN A 218 37.96 7.70 -24.93
N ARG A 219 37.59 7.46 -23.67
CA ARG A 219 36.85 6.25 -23.29
C ARG A 219 35.48 6.14 -23.98
N SER A 220 34.72 7.23 -24.10
CA SER A 220 33.43 7.20 -24.81
C SER A 220 33.62 6.97 -26.31
N GLY A 221 34.74 7.46 -26.87
CA GLY A 221 35.03 7.34 -28.29
C GLY A 221 34.38 8.43 -29.15
N ASN A 222 33.63 9.34 -28.54
CA ASN A 222 33.01 10.49 -29.18
C ASN A 222 33.71 11.81 -28.83
N GLY A 223 34.96 11.71 -28.37
CA GLY A 223 35.87 12.82 -28.13
C GLY A 223 37.31 12.30 -28.08
N TRP A 224 38.26 13.19 -27.85
CA TRP A 224 39.68 12.85 -27.80
C TRP A 224 40.40 13.49 -26.62
N GLU A 225 41.49 12.85 -26.21
CA GLU A 225 42.40 13.27 -25.16
C GLU A 225 43.83 13.23 -25.66
N CYS A 226 44.68 14.13 -25.15
CA CYS A 226 46.09 14.11 -25.48
C CYS A 226 46.77 12.85 -24.94
N HIS A 227 47.78 12.37 -25.65
CA HIS A 227 48.69 11.35 -25.13
C HIS A 227 49.32 11.81 -23.82
N ARG A 228 49.81 10.83 -23.04
CA ARG A 228 50.53 11.12 -21.81
C ARG A 228 51.70 12.08 -22.08
N ASN A 229 51.86 13.09 -21.21
CA ASN A 229 52.83 14.19 -21.30
C ASN A 229 52.50 15.30 -22.32
N PHE A 230 51.33 15.28 -22.96
CA PHE A 230 50.86 16.38 -23.81
C PHE A 230 49.65 17.08 -23.18
N GLN A 231 49.54 18.40 -23.38
CA GLN A 231 48.46 19.25 -22.92
C GLN A 231 47.70 19.88 -24.09
N ARG A 232 46.39 20.10 -23.89
CA ARG A 232 45.51 20.66 -24.91
C ARG A 232 45.72 22.17 -25.04
N SER A 233 46.11 22.62 -26.22
CA SER A 233 46.26 24.04 -26.55
C SER A 233 45.74 24.33 -27.97
N ARG A 234 44.75 25.23 -28.09
CA ARG A 234 44.13 25.65 -29.37
C ARG A 234 43.74 24.47 -30.29
N GLY A 235 43.12 23.43 -29.73
CA GLY A 235 42.67 22.26 -30.50
C GLY A 235 43.78 21.27 -30.89
N ARG A 236 44.99 21.42 -30.35
CA ARG A 236 46.10 20.48 -30.55
C ARG A 236 46.68 19.99 -29.23
N CYS A 237 47.51 18.97 -29.30
CA CYS A 237 48.29 18.46 -28.18
C CYS A 237 49.74 18.93 -28.29
N VAL A 238 50.19 19.70 -27.31
CA VAL A 238 51.57 20.20 -27.20
C VAL A 238 52.27 19.54 -26.02
N LEU A 239 53.57 19.25 -26.15
CA LEU A 239 54.34 18.62 -25.08
C LEU A 239 54.34 19.52 -23.84
N ASN A 240 54.21 18.94 -22.65
CA ASN A 240 54.33 19.65 -21.39
C ASN A 240 55.79 20.11 -21.21
N ASP A 241 56.00 21.41 -21.02
CA ASP A 241 57.28 21.95 -20.52
C ASP A 241 57.48 21.60 -19.03
#